data_AF-A2T939-F1
#
_entry.id   AF-A2T939-F1
#
_cell.length_a   1.000
_cell.length_b   1.000
_cell.length_c   1.000
_cell.angle_alpha   90.00
_cell.angle_beta   90.00
_cell.angle_gamma   90.00
#
_symmetry.space_group_name_H-M   'P 1'
#
loop_
_entity.id
_entity.type
_entity.pdbx_description
1 polymer ?
#
loop_
_entity_poly.entity_id
_entity_poly.type
_entity_poly.pdbx_seq_one_letter_code
_entity_poly.pdbx_strand_id
1 'polypeptide(L)'
;YKDLLGLILMLTFLLTLTLFSPYLLGDPDNFTPANPLSTPPHIKPEWYFLFAYAILRSIPNKLGGVLALLFSILILFLMPTLHTSKQRTASFRPLTQILFWSLVADLLVLTWIGGQPVEDPFIIIGQVASTFYFLILLLLMPAAGMIENKMLNLK
;
A
#
# COMPACT_ATOMS: atom_id res chain seq x y z
N TYR A 1 -7.52 18.37 25.08
CA TYR A 1 -7.85 19.27 23.95
C TYR A 1 -7.32 18.79 22.59
N LYS A 2 -6.09 18.26 22.46
CA LYS A 2 -5.55 17.76 21.17
C LYS A 2 -6.43 16.69 20.50
N ASP A 3 -6.89 15.70 21.26
CA ASP A 3 -7.70 14.61 20.71
C ASP A 3 -9.09 15.09 20.29
N LEU A 4 -9.67 16.04 21.04
CA LEU A 4 -10.93 16.70 20.67
C LEU A 4 -10.79 17.49 19.36
N LEU A 5 -9.68 18.22 19.18
CA LEU A 5 -9.39 18.90 17.92
C LEU A 5 -9.27 17.89 16.76
N GLY A 6 -8.57 16.77 16.97
CA GLY A 6 -8.45 15.70 15.98
C GLY A 6 -9.80 15.09 15.60
N LEU A 7 -10.67 14.86 16.58
CA LEU A 7 -12.03 14.36 16.36
C LEU A 7 -12.87 15.37 15.56
N ILE A 8 -12.81 16.66 15.89
CA ILE A 8 -13.53 17.70 15.15
C ILE A 8 -13.06 17.73 13.69
N LEU A 9 -11.75 17.69 13.44
CA LEU A 9 -11.18 17.66 12.09
C LEU A 9 -11.58 16.41 11.29
N MET A 10 -11.61 15.24 11.93
CA MET A 10 -12.05 14.01 11.27
C MET A 10 -13.54 14.01 10.95
N LEU A 11 -14.37 14.51 11.87
CA LEU A 11 -15.82 14.62 11.66
C LEU A 11 -16.16 15.62 10.56
N THR A 12 -15.46 16.75 10.47
CA THR A 12 -15.69 17.70 9.38
C THR A 12 -15.36 17.08 8.02
N PHE A 13 -14.26 16.33 7.90
CA PHE A 13 -13.95 15.59 6.67
C PHE A 13 -15.01 14.53 6.33
N LEU A 14 -15.45 13.75 7.32
CA LEU A 14 -16.49 12.73 7.11
C LEU A 14 -17.82 13.36 6.67
N LEU A 15 -18.29 14.39 7.38
CA LEU A 15 -19.56 15.05 7.07
C LEU A 15 -19.52 15.78 5.73
N THR A 16 -18.38 16.36 5.35
CA THR A 16 -18.26 16.98 4.01
C THR A 16 -18.37 15.94 2.91
N LEU A 17 -17.68 14.79 3.04
CA LEU A 17 -17.80 13.69 2.09
C LEU A 17 -19.25 13.17 2.00
N THR A 18 -19.90 12.88 3.13
CA THR A 18 -21.22 12.23 3.12
C THR A 18 -22.34 13.16 2.70
N LEU A 19 -22.29 14.45 3.06
CA LEU A 19 -23.35 15.40 2.75
C LEU A 19 -23.22 16.01 1.34
N PHE A 20 -22.00 16.24 0.85
CA PHE A 20 -21.80 16.87 -0.47
C PHE A 20 -21.46 15.89 -1.59
N SER A 21 -20.79 14.76 -1.30
CA SER A 21 -20.29 13.83 -2.31
C SER A 21 -20.34 12.36 -1.87
N PRO A 22 -21.52 11.82 -1.49
CA PRO A 22 -21.64 10.51 -0.82
C PRO A 22 -21.11 9.34 -1.66
N TYR A 23 -21.10 9.46 -2.99
CA TYR A 23 -20.70 8.40 -3.91
C TYR A 23 -19.31 8.58 -4.52
N LEU A 24 -18.54 9.59 -4.07
CA LEU A 24 -17.21 9.90 -4.63
C LEU A 24 -16.22 8.73 -4.56
N LEU A 25 -16.32 7.90 -3.51
CA LEU A 25 -15.42 6.76 -3.27
C LEU A 25 -16.05 5.42 -3.64
N GLY A 26 -17.28 5.41 -4.17
CA GLY A 26 -18.03 4.21 -4.53
C GLY A 26 -17.90 3.86 -6.01
N ASP A 27 -18.23 2.62 -6.35
CA ASP A 27 -18.28 2.17 -7.74
C ASP A 27 -19.73 2.26 -8.27
N PRO A 28 -19.99 2.90 -9.43
CA PRO A 28 -21.33 2.99 -10.01
C PRO A 28 -21.95 1.62 -10.34
N ASP A 29 -21.14 0.59 -10.59
CA ASP A 29 -21.64 -0.75 -10.91
C ASP A 29 -22.44 -1.36 -9.75
N ASN A 30 -22.16 -0.95 -8.51
CA ASN A 30 -22.86 -1.41 -7.30
C ASN A 30 -24.29 -0.89 -7.16
N PHE A 31 -24.75 0.03 -8.02
CA PHE A 31 -26.16 0.43 -8.09
C PHE A 31 -27.02 -0.52 -8.92
N THR A 32 -26.40 -1.42 -9.69
CA THR A 32 -27.10 -2.46 -10.44
C THR A 32 -27.22 -3.73 -9.60
N PRO A 33 -28.38 -4.40 -9.54
CA PRO A 33 -28.51 -5.67 -8.84
C PRO A 33 -27.58 -6.73 -9.42
N ALA A 34 -26.98 -7.54 -8.55
CA ALA A 34 -26.03 -8.58 -8.95
C ALA A 34 -26.66 -9.57 -9.95
N ASN A 35 -25.97 -9.80 -11.07
CA ASN A 35 -26.37 -10.77 -12.09
C ASN A 35 -25.25 -11.81 -12.30
N PRO A 36 -25.43 -13.07 -11.85
CA PRO A 36 -24.42 -14.12 -12.00
C PRO A 36 -24.03 -14.46 -13.44
N LEU A 37 -24.85 -14.07 -14.42
CA LEU A 37 -24.62 -14.35 -15.85
C LEU A 37 -23.92 -13.21 -16.59
N SER A 38 -23.68 -12.06 -15.94
CA SER A 38 -23.08 -10.87 -16.56
C SER A 38 -21.99 -10.30 -15.66
N THR A 39 -20.75 -10.31 -16.15
CA THR A 39 -19.61 -9.68 -15.47
C THR A 39 -19.47 -8.22 -15.91
N PRO A 40 -19.32 -7.27 -14.98
CA PRO A 40 -18.95 -5.90 -15.34
C PRO A 40 -17.63 -5.85 -16.13
N PRO A 41 -17.44 -4.84 -16.99
CA PRO A 41 -16.25 -4.74 -17.86
C PRO A 41 -14.95 -4.55 -17.08
N HIS A 42 -14.96 -3.82 -15.96
CA HIS A 42 -13.78 -3.57 -15.12
C HIS A 42 -14.07 -3.87 -13.65
N ILE A 43 -13.98 -5.15 -13.27
CA ILE A 43 -14.17 -5.59 -11.89
C ILE A 43 -12.94 -5.22 -11.06
N LYS A 44 -13.13 -4.42 -10.01
CA LYS A 44 -12.12 -4.02 -9.02
C LYS A 44 -12.75 -3.96 -7.63
N PRO A 45 -11.96 -4.17 -6.56
CA PRO A 45 -12.44 -3.96 -5.20
C PRO A 45 -12.50 -2.47 -4.85
N GLU A 46 -12.97 -2.15 -3.64
CA GLU A 46 -12.92 -0.80 -3.09
C GLU A 46 -11.49 -0.26 -2.99
N TRP A 47 -11.37 1.07 -2.99
CA TRP A 47 -10.10 1.79 -3.14
C TRP A 47 -9.01 1.36 -2.15
N TYR A 48 -9.38 1.03 -0.91
CA TYR A 48 -8.45 0.63 0.16
C TYR A 48 -7.86 -0.79 -0.03
N PHE A 49 -8.42 -1.60 -0.94
CA PHE A 49 -7.87 -2.90 -1.33
C PHE A 49 -7.07 -2.87 -2.64
N LEU A 50 -7.08 -1.76 -3.38
CA LEU A 50 -6.47 -1.69 -4.70
C LEU A 50 -4.97 -2.00 -4.70
N PHE A 51 -4.23 -1.61 -3.66
CA PHE A 51 -2.79 -1.90 -3.58
C PHE A 51 -2.51 -3.42 -3.54
N ALA A 52 -3.26 -4.16 -2.73
CA ALA A 52 -3.13 -5.62 -2.61
C ALA A 52 -3.65 -6.32 -3.87
N TYR A 53 -4.71 -5.78 -4.47
CA TYR A 53 -5.23 -6.25 -5.76
C TYR A 53 -4.22 -6.04 -6.91
N ALA A 54 -3.47 -4.94 -6.92
CA ALA A 54 -2.37 -4.73 -7.87
C ALA A 54 -1.29 -5.81 -7.69
N ILE A 55 -0.86 -6.09 -6.46
CA ILE A 55 0.12 -7.15 -6.15
C ILE A 55 -0.36 -8.53 -6.63
N LEU A 56 -1.64 -8.86 -6.39
CA LEU A 56 -2.27 -10.10 -6.86
C LEU A 56 -2.15 -10.26 -8.38
N ARG A 57 -2.47 -9.20 -9.14
CA ARG A 57 -2.48 -9.22 -10.61
C ARG A 57 -1.09 -9.19 -11.24
N SER A 58 -0.09 -8.69 -10.53
CA SER A 58 1.29 -8.61 -11.02
C SER A 58 1.93 -9.98 -11.25
N ILE A 59 1.47 -11.02 -10.55
CA ILE A 59 2.04 -12.37 -10.65
C ILE A 59 1.21 -13.22 -11.63
N PRO A 60 1.76 -13.68 -12.77
CA PRO A 60 1.05 -14.50 -13.75
C PRO A 60 0.91 -15.97 -13.29
N ASN A 61 0.58 -16.19 -12.02
CA ASN A 61 0.32 -17.49 -11.43
C ASN A 61 -0.78 -17.35 -10.36
N LYS A 62 -1.83 -18.16 -10.45
CA LYS A 62 -2.99 -18.07 -9.54
C LYS A 62 -2.61 -18.28 -8.07
N LEU A 63 -1.81 -19.32 -7.77
CA LEU A 63 -1.38 -19.61 -6.40
C LEU A 63 -0.38 -18.54 -5.91
N GLY A 64 0.60 -18.20 -6.75
CA GLY A 64 1.61 -17.19 -6.43
C GLY A 64 1.01 -15.81 -6.13
N GLY A 65 0.05 -15.37 -6.93
CA GLY A 65 -0.66 -14.11 -6.70
C GLY A 65 -1.43 -14.10 -5.38
N VAL A 66 -2.14 -15.19 -5.05
CA VAL A 66 -2.88 -15.30 -3.77
C VAL A 66 -1.92 -15.29 -2.58
N LEU A 67 -0.81 -16.02 -2.67
CA LEU A 67 0.23 -16.01 -1.63
C LEU A 67 0.85 -14.62 -1.48
N ALA A 68 1.11 -13.90 -2.58
CA ALA A 68 1.65 -12.54 -2.51
C ALA A 68 0.68 -11.53 -1.92
N LEU A 69 -0.62 -11.62 -2.23
CA LEU A 69 -1.66 -10.80 -1.60
C LEU A 69 -1.75 -11.05 -0.09
N LEU A 70 -1.73 -12.31 0.33
CA LEU A 70 -1.73 -12.63 1.77
C LEU A 70 -0.46 -12.09 2.42
N PHE A 71 0.68 -12.27 1.76
CA PHE A 71 1.96 -11.84 2.28
C PHE A 71 2.12 -10.32 2.31
N SER A 72 1.47 -9.56 1.43
CA SER A 72 1.50 -8.08 1.47
C SER A 72 0.86 -7.50 2.73
N ILE A 73 0.06 -8.28 3.47
CA ILE A 73 -0.48 -7.89 4.78
C ILE A 73 0.33 -8.56 5.89
N LEU A 74 0.59 -9.86 5.78
CA LEU A 74 1.30 -10.62 6.80
C LEU A 74 2.75 -10.17 7.02
N ILE A 75 3.38 -9.52 6.03
CA ILE A 75 4.71 -8.94 6.17
C ILE A 75 4.81 -7.94 7.34
N LEU A 76 3.69 -7.32 7.75
CA LEU A 76 3.66 -6.45 8.93
C LEU A 76 4.05 -7.17 10.23
N PHE A 77 3.78 -8.47 10.35
CA PHE A 77 4.22 -9.28 11.48
C PHE A 77 5.73 -9.54 11.49
N LEU A 78 6.39 -9.43 10.33
CA LEU A 78 7.86 -9.53 10.22
C LEU A 78 8.56 -8.21 10.55
N MET A 79 7.86 -7.07 10.56
CA MET A 79 8.49 -5.76 10.81
C MET A 79 9.29 -5.69 12.11
N PRO A 80 8.82 -6.24 13.25
CA PRO A 80 9.62 -6.24 14.49
C PRO A 80 10.92 -7.04 14.37
N THR A 81 10.93 -8.16 13.63
CA THR A 81 12.12 -9.01 13.48
C THR A 81 13.09 -8.48 12.45
N LEU A 82 12.61 -7.69 11.48
CA LEU A 82 13.41 -7.02 10.46
C LEU A 82 14.11 -5.74 10.96
N HIS A 83 13.87 -5.32 12.21
CA HIS A 83 14.49 -4.12 12.77
C HIS A 83 15.97 -4.36 13.12
N THR A 84 16.88 -3.78 12.33
CA THR A 84 18.34 -3.92 12.49
C THR A 84 19.03 -2.71 13.13
N SER A 85 18.34 -1.57 13.20
CA SER A 85 18.89 -0.33 13.73
C SER A 85 19.02 -0.35 15.25
N LYS A 86 20.03 0.33 15.78
CA LYS A 86 20.17 0.56 17.23
C LYS A 86 19.29 1.72 17.72
N GLN A 87 18.89 2.61 16.82
CA GLN A 87 17.94 3.69 17.11
C GLN A 87 16.51 3.24 16.77
N ARG A 88 15.59 3.43 17.72
CA ARG A 88 14.19 2.99 17.58
C ARG A 88 13.41 3.79 16.53
N THR A 89 13.57 5.11 16.49
CA THR A 89 12.83 5.98 15.56
C THR A 89 13.64 6.27 14.30
N ALA A 90 12.94 6.66 13.23
CA ALA A 90 13.58 7.10 12.00
C ALA A 90 14.02 8.58 12.02
N SER A 91 13.77 9.33 13.12
CA SER A 91 13.99 10.79 13.18
C SER A 91 15.41 11.22 12.84
N PHE A 92 16.42 10.41 13.19
CA PHE A 92 17.84 10.68 12.93
C PHE A 92 18.46 9.71 11.91
N ARG A 93 17.62 9.07 11.08
CA ARG A 93 17.99 8.02 10.14
C ARG A 93 17.60 8.41 8.72
N PRO A 94 18.39 9.26 8.04
CA PRO A 94 18.01 9.87 6.77
C PRO A 94 17.80 8.85 5.64
N LEU A 95 18.60 7.77 5.56
CA LEU A 95 18.40 6.73 4.54
C LEU A 95 17.09 6.01 4.77
N THR A 96 16.77 5.71 6.03
CA THR A 96 15.51 5.08 6.39
C THR A 96 14.31 5.99 6.13
N GLN A 97 14.43 7.31 6.33
CA GLN A 97 13.36 8.26 5.97
C GLN A 97 13.08 8.27 4.46
N ILE A 98 14.12 8.27 3.63
CA ILE A 98 13.96 8.21 2.16
C ILE A 98 13.26 6.91 1.78
N LEU A 99 13.68 5.77 2.33
CA LEU A 99 13.04 4.47 2.06
C LEU A 99 11.58 4.38 2.55
N PHE A 100 11.28 5.03 3.68
CA PHE A 100 9.91 5.11 4.18
C PHE A 100 9.02 5.92 3.22
N TRP A 101 9.48 7.09 2.78
CA TRP A 101 8.71 7.90 1.83
C TRP A 101 8.63 7.26 0.44
N SER A 102 9.64 6.51 0.00
CA SER A 102 9.53 5.72 -1.22
C SER A 102 8.50 4.59 -1.09
N LEU A 103 8.40 3.94 0.08
CA LEU A 103 7.35 2.94 0.33
C LEU A 103 5.95 3.57 0.29
N VAL A 104 5.77 4.76 0.86
CA VAL A 104 4.49 5.48 0.80
C VAL A 104 4.14 5.83 -0.65
N ALA A 105 5.09 6.34 -1.42
CA ALA A 105 4.89 6.62 -2.84
C ALA A 105 4.55 5.35 -3.64
N ASP A 106 5.22 4.24 -3.36
CA ASP A 106 4.98 2.95 -4.01
C ASP A 106 3.57 2.40 -3.70
N LEU A 107 3.09 2.52 -2.46
CA LEU A 107 1.72 2.17 -2.10
C LEU A 107 0.68 3.02 -2.85
N LEU A 108 0.95 4.31 -3.07
CA LEU A 108 0.09 5.17 -3.89
C LEU A 108 0.09 4.72 -5.36
N VAL A 109 1.26 4.35 -5.90
CA VAL A 109 1.37 3.79 -7.26
C VAL A 109 0.62 2.47 -7.38
N LEU A 110 0.77 1.55 -6.43
CA LEU A 110 0.02 0.28 -6.40
C LEU A 110 -1.48 0.50 -6.30
N THR A 111 -1.93 1.45 -5.49
CA THR A 111 -3.36 1.82 -5.39
C THR A 111 -3.88 2.34 -6.72
N TRP A 112 -3.12 3.21 -7.39
CA TRP A 112 -3.47 3.72 -8.71
C TRP A 112 -3.53 2.60 -9.76
N ILE A 113 -2.49 1.74 -9.84
CA ILE A 113 -2.42 0.62 -10.77
C ILE A 113 -3.52 -0.41 -10.51
N GLY A 114 -3.91 -0.64 -9.25
CA GLY A 114 -5.03 -1.50 -8.90
C GLY A 114 -6.35 -1.07 -9.55
N GLY A 115 -6.53 0.23 -9.80
CA GLY A 115 -7.70 0.78 -10.48
C GLY A 115 -7.61 0.80 -12.02
N GLN A 116 -6.45 0.51 -12.61
CA GLN A 116 -6.24 0.50 -14.06
C GLN A 116 -6.57 -0.87 -14.69
N PRO A 117 -6.91 -0.90 -15.99
CA PRO A 117 -7.07 -2.14 -16.75
C PRO A 117 -5.75 -2.93 -16.84
N VAL A 118 -5.87 -4.24 -17.12
CA VAL A 118 -4.71 -5.14 -17.28
C VAL A 118 -4.20 -5.05 -18.72
N GLU A 119 -3.59 -3.90 -19.03
CA GLU A 119 -3.06 -3.56 -20.35
C GLU A 119 -1.67 -2.94 -20.22
N ASP A 120 -0.89 -2.94 -21.29
CA ASP A 120 0.38 -2.21 -21.33
C ASP A 120 0.12 -0.69 -21.29
N PRO A 121 0.89 0.10 -20.51
CA PRO A 121 2.09 -0.26 -19.76
C PRO A 121 1.83 -0.65 -18.28
N PHE A 122 0.57 -0.72 -17.84
CA PHE A 122 0.22 -0.89 -16.42
C PHE A 122 0.65 -2.24 -15.84
N ILE A 123 0.72 -3.29 -16.67
CA ILE A 123 1.22 -4.61 -16.26
C ILE A 123 2.65 -4.49 -15.73
N ILE A 124 3.54 -3.88 -16.52
CA ILE A 124 4.96 -3.74 -16.17
C ILE A 124 5.12 -2.82 -14.95
N ILE A 125 4.38 -1.71 -14.89
CA ILE A 125 4.43 -0.80 -13.74
C ILE A 125 3.99 -1.54 -12.46
N GLY A 126 2.91 -2.33 -12.53
CA GLY A 126 2.43 -3.13 -11.41
C GLY A 126 3.46 -4.15 -10.93
N GLN A 127 4.12 -4.85 -11.85
CA GLN A 127 5.19 -5.82 -11.53
C GLN A 127 6.40 -5.17 -10.86
N VAL A 128 6.86 -4.04 -11.40
CA VAL A 128 7.99 -3.29 -10.84
C VAL A 128 7.63 -2.76 -9.44
N ALA A 129 6.47 -2.13 -9.28
CA ALA A 129 6.00 -1.60 -7.99
C ALA A 129 5.83 -2.73 -6.96
N SER A 130 5.20 -3.86 -7.34
CA SER A 130 5.02 -5.01 -6.43
C SER A 130 6.35 -5.60 -5.98
N THR A 131 7.33 -5.66 -6.88
CA THR A 131 8.69 -6.12 -6.54
C THR A 131 9.37 -5.12 -5.61
N PHE A 132 9.22 -3.82 -5.89
CA PHE A 132 9.81 -2.75 -5.10
C PHE A 132 9.24 -2.69 -3.68
N TYR A 133 7.93 -2.90 -3.50
CA TYR A 133 7.26 -3.05 -2.22
C TYR A 133 7.95 -4.07 -1.31
N PHE A 134 8.09 -5.31 -1.80
CA PHE A 134 8.73 -6.39 -1.02
C PHE A 134 10.23 -6.15 -0.83
N LEU A 135 10.91 -5.60 -1.84
CA LEU A 135 12.33 -5.27 -1.77
C LEU A 135 12.62 -4.23 -0.68
N ILE A 136 11.81 -3.18 -0.60
CA ILE A 136 11.97 -2.13 0.42
C ILE A 136 11.83 -2.73 1.82
N LEU A 137 10.76 -3.49 2.05
CA LEU A 137 10.42 -4.03 3.37
C LEU A 137 11.41 -5.12 3.83
N LEU A 138 11.71 -6.10 2.98
CA LEU A 138 12.51 -7.26 3.37
C LEU A 138 14.02 -7.01 3.33
N LEU A 139 14.49 -6.15 2.42
CA LEU A 139 15.93 -6.02 2.15
C LEU A 139 16.44 -4.62 2.43
N LEU A 140 15.89 -3.60 1.78
CA LEU A 140 16.49 -2.25 1.80
C LEU A 140 16.38 -1.59 3.18
N MET A 141 15.24 -1.69 3.86
CA MET A 141 15.09 -1.13 5.21
C MET A 141 16.02 -1.79 6.24
N PRO A 142 16.11 -3.14 6.32
CA PRO A 142 17.10 -3.79 7.17
C PRO A 142 18.55 -3.42 6.82
N ALA A 143 18.89 -3.36 5.53
CA ALA A 143 20.23 -2.98 5.08
C ALA A 143 20.57 -1.53 5.45
N ALA A 144 19.64 -0.59 5.25
CA ALA A 144 19.80 0.80 5.62
C ALA A 144 20.05 0.96 7.13
N GLY A 145 19.32 0.23 7.97
CA GLY A 145 19.57 0.23 9.42
C GLY A 145 20.98 -0.23 9.79
N MET A 146 21.51 -1.27 9.13
CA MET A 146 22.89 -1.73 9.35
C MET A 146 23.93 -0.70 8.87
N ILE A 147 23.68 -0.06 7.72
CA ILE A 147 24.57 0.97 7.17
C ILE A 147 24.61 2.18 8.11
N GLU A 148 23.45 2.67 8.55
CA GLU A 148 23.34 3.81 9.46
C GLU A 148 24.02 3.53 10.80
N ASN A 149 23.89 2.32 11.35
CA ASN A 149 24.62 1.91 12.56
C ASN A 149 26.13 2.06 12.37
N LYS A 150 26.67 1.59 11.23
CA LYS A 150 28.11 1.67 10.92
C LYS A 150 28.56 3.13 10.72
N MET A 151 27.79 3.93 9.99
CA MET A 151 28.10 5.34 9.75
C MET A 151 28.19 6.15 11.05
N LEU A 152 27.38 5.79 12.05
CA LEU A 152 27.35 6.42 13.36
C LEU A 152 28.26 5.74 14.40
N ASN A 153 29.05 4.74 14.01
CA ASN A 153 29.88 3.91 14.90
C ASN A 153 29.11 3.35 16.12
N LEU A 154 27.83 3.01 15.92
CA LEU A 154 27.00 2.39 16.94
C LEU A 154 27.36 0.91 17.04
N LYS A 155 27.80 0.48 18.22
CA LYS A 155 28.11 -0.93 18.53
C LYS A 155 26.85 -1.80 18.50
#